data_AF-A0A7S4CJK9-F1
#
_entry.id   AF-A0A7S4CJK9-F1
#
_cell.length_a   1.000
_cell.length_b   1.000
_cell.length_c   1.000
_cell.angle_alpha   90.00
_cell.angle_beta   90.00
_cell.angle_gamma   90.00
#
_symmetry.space_group_name_H-M   'P 1'
#
loop_
_entity.id
_entity.type
_entity.pdbx_description
1 polymer ?
#
loop_
_entity_poly.entity_id
_entity_poly.type
_entity_poly.pdbx_seq_one_letter_code
_entity_poly.pdbx_strand_id
1 'polypeptide(L)'
;ATQGSNRNTLVVLMSDHANGHQYYANLMHVLAPAAFLAAHPEQADALHRNQRRLVSPFDLYLTLLDVGTRFATPGSSASLSVPRRAQSLFRTLSMVDRPCSEIGIPEIICPCYGWRPTRYP
;
A
#
# COMPACT_ATOMS: atom_id res chain seq x y z
N ALA A 1 -30.42 0.18 -7.07
CA ALA A 1 -29.22 -0.66 -6.83
C ALA A 1 -28.86 -0.54 -5.36
N THR A 2 -28.90 -1.63 -4.60
CA THR A 2 -28.43 -1.66 -3.21
C THR A 2 -26.92 -1.40 -3.21
N GLN A 3 -26.54 -0.15 -2.97
CA GLN A 3 -25.16 0.27 -2.84
C GLN A 3 -24.60 -0.46 -1.61
N GLY A 4 -23.83 -1.53 -1.84
CA GLY A 4 -23.14 -2.25 -0.78
C GLY A 4 -22.35 -1.24 0.04
N SER A 5 -22.75 -1.06 1.29
CA SER A 5 -22.30 0.06 2.13
C SER A 5 -20.83 -0.16 2.51
N ASN A 6 -19.90 0.33 1.69
CA ASN A 6 -18.48 0.44 2.02
C ASN A 6 -18.23 1.60 3.01
N ARG A 7 -19.06 1.71 4.07
CA ARG A 7 -18.90 2.79 5.04
C ARG A 7 -17.82 2.50 6.06
N ASN A 8 -17.72 1.25 6.53
CA ASN A 8 -16.81 0.84 7.59
C ASN A 8 -16.10 -0.50 7.31
N THR A 9 -15.90 -0.83 6.03
CA THR A 9 -15.29 -2.09 5.61
C THR A 9 -14.02 -1.79 4.83
N LEU A 10 -12.92 -2.49 5.14
CA LEU A 10 -11.73 -2.50 4.30
C LEU A 10 -11.78 -3.77 3.43
N VAL A 11 -11.70 -3.62 2.12
CA VAL A 11 -11.58 -4.76 1.20
C VAL A 11 -10.20 -4.73 0.58
N VAL A 12 -9.51 -5.87 0.63
CA VAL A 12 -8.21 -6.07 0.00
C VAL A 12 -8.32 -7.24 -0.97
N LEU A 13 -8.04 -6.98 -2.24
CA LEU A 13 -7.86 -7.99 -3.26
C LEU A 13 -6.39 -8.02 -3.64
N MET A 14 -5.73 -9.15 -3.41
CA MET A 14 -4.32 -9.31 -3.71
C MET A 14 -4.08 -10.67 -4.35
N SER A 15 -3.29 -10.71 -5.41
CA SER A 15 -2.75 -11.96 -5.94
C SER A 15 -1.48 -12.33 -5.18
N ASP A 16 -1.32 -13.62 -4.93
CA ASP A 16 -0.13 -14.19 -4.30
C ASP A 16 1.14 -14.03 -5.14
N HIS A 17 1.02 -13.99 -6.47
CA HIS A 17 2.13 -13.86 -7.40
C HIS A 17 1.72 -13.23 -8.74
N ALA A 18 2.69 -12.72 -9.50
CA ALA A 18 2.48 -12.26 -10.85
C ALA A 18 2.67 -13.41 -11.85
N ASN A 19 1.99 -13.30 -12.98
CA ASN A 19 2.13 -14.17 -14.13
C ASN A 19 3.44 -13.82 -14.87
N GLY A 20 4.44 -14.72 -14.79
CA GLY A 20 5.84 -14.53 -15.20
C GLY A 20 6.13 -14.18 -16.67
N HIS A 21 5.13 -13.83 -17.48
CA HIS A 21 5.30 -13.28 -18.82
C HIS A 21 5.11 -11.75 -18.76
N GLN A 22 6.22 -11.01 -18.70
CA GLN A 22 6.33 -9.56 -18.91
C GLN A 22 5.69 -8.63 -17.84
N TYR A 23 4.90 -9.15 -16.89
CA TYR A 23 4.33 -8.36 -15.80
C TYR A 23 4.92 -8.82 -14.46
N TYR A 24 5.79 -8.01 -13.86
CA TYR A 24 6.33 -8.24 -12.50
C TYR A 24 5.46 -7.63 -11.40
N ALA A 25 4.34 -7.00 -11.78
CA ALA A 25 3.43 -6.36 -10.85
C ALA A 25 2.33 -7.35 -10.45
N ASN A 26 2.31 -7.73 -9.17
CA ASN A 26 1.20 -8.47 -8.59
C ASN A 26 -0.06 -7.59 -8.59
N LEU A 27 -1.23 -8.18 -8.80
CA LEU A 27 -2.49 -7.48 -8.60
C LEU A 27 -2.64 -7.13 -7.11
N MET A 28 -2.85 -5.84 -6.81
CA MET A 28 -3.26 -5.36 -5.50
C MET A 28 -4.31 -4.25 -5.65
N HIS A 29 -5.43 -4.40 -4.97
CA HIS A 29 -6.49 -3.41 -4.90
C HIS A 29 -6.95 -3.28 -3.45
N VAL A 30 -7.01 -2.04 -2.96
CA VAL A 30 -7.43 -1.73 -1.59
C VAL A 30 -8.58 -0.73 -1.66
N LEU A 31 -9.74 -1.15 -1.15
CA LEU A 31 -10.93 -0.32 -1.00
C LEU A 31 -11.05 0.06 0.47
N ALA A 32 -10.64 1.28 0.80
CA ALA A 32 -10.74 1.80 2.16
C ALA A 32 -12.19 2.22 2.51
N PRO A 33 -12.58 2.22 3.79
CA PRO A 33 -13.93 2.60 4.20
C PRO A 33 -14.22 4.09 3.89
N ALA A 34 -15.37 4.36 3.28
CA ALA A 34 -15.76 5.71 2.90
C ALA A 34 -15.87 6.67 4.10
N ALA A 35 -16.37 6.20 5.25
CA ALA A 35 -16.46 7.04 6.45
C ALA A 35 -15.07 7.39 7.00
N PHE A 36 -14.12 6.44 6.93
CA PHE A 36 -12.74 6.68 7.31
C PHE A 36 -12.10 7.73 6.41
N LEU A 37 -12.20 7.58 5.09
CA LEU A 37 -11.61 8.53 4.14
C LEU A 37 -12.20 9.94 4.29
N ALA A 38 -13.51 10.06 4.55
CA ALA A 38 -14.15 11.34 4.78
C ALA A 38 -13.68 12.03 6.07
N ALA A 39 -13.41 11.27 7.14
CA ALA A 39 -12.92 11.80 8.41
C ALA A 39 -11.40 12.06 8.42
N HIS A 40 -10.66 11.48 7.48
CA HIS A 40 -9.19 11.43 7.46
C HIS A 40 -8.63 11.84 6.08
N PRO A 41 -8.75 13.13 5.70
CA PRO A 41 -8.40 13.59 4.35
C PRO A 41 -6.92 13.42 4.02
N GLU A 42 -6.01 13.51 5.00
CA GLU A 42 -4.57 13.27 4.79
C GLU A 42 -4.29 11.82 4.38
N GLN A 43 -4.96 10.86 5.02
CA GLN A 43 -4.85 9.44 4.71
C GLN A 43 -5.49 9.11 3.36
N ALA A 44 -6.56 9.81 3.00
CA ALA A 44 -7.16 9.71 1.67
C ALA A 44 -6.21 10.23 0.58
N ASP A 45 -5.56 11.37 0.79
CA ASP A 45 -4.54 11.90 -0.12
C ASP A 45 -3.32 10.96 -0.23
N ALA A 46 -2.87 10.41 0.91
CA ALA A 46 -1.80 9.42 0.93
C ALA A 46 -2.12 8.19 0.08
N LEU A 47 -3.32 7.61 0.25
CA LEU A 47 -3.78 6.49 -0.57
C LEU A 47 -3.84 6.85 -2.06
N HIS A 48 -4.31 8.05 -2.40
CA HIS A 48 -4.34 8.52 -3.78
C HIS A 48 -2.93 8.63 -4.38
N ARG A 49 -1.98 9.24 -3.67
CA ARG A 49 -0.59 9.37 -4.11
C ARG A 49 0.11 8.02 -4.24
N ASN A 50 -0.18 7.08 -3.33
CA ASN A 50 0.44 5.76 -3.30
C ASN A 50 0.06 4.87 -4.50
N GLN A 51 -1.03 5.18 -5.22
CA GLN A 51 -1.39 4.47 -6.46
C GLN A 51 -0.31 4.56 -7.55
N ARG A 52 0.59 5.56 -7.48
CA ARG A 52 1.69 5.77 -8.42
C ARG A 52 3.07 5.50 -7.81
N ARG A 53 3.12 4.80 -6.69
CA ARG A 53 4.35 4.48 -5.97
C ARG A 53 4.56 2.97 -5.96
N LEU A 54 5.82 2.56 -5.79
CA LEU A 54 6.09 1.16 -5.45
C LEU A 54 5.36 0.84 -4.15
N VAL A 55 4.66 -0.28 -4.13
CA VAL A 55 3.97 -0.85 -2.97
C VAL A 55 4.40 -2.30 -2.88
N SER A 56 4.64 -2.79 -1.66
CA SER A 56 4.98 -4.19 -1.41
C SER A 56 3.98 -4.83 -0.44
N PRO A 57 3.91 -6.17 -0.37
CA PRO A 57 3.10 -6.88 0.62
C PRO A 57 3.41 -6.48 2.07
N PHE A 58 4.64 -6.02 2.35
CA PHE A 58 5.02 -5.55 3.68
C PHE A 58 4.30 -4.25 4.08
N ASP A 59 4.05 -3.35 3.12
CA ASP A 59 3.26 -2.13 3.36
C ASP A 59 1.82 -2.47 3.71
N LEU A 60 1.25 -3.43 2.98
CA LEU A 60 -0.09 -3.93 3.25
C LEU A 60 -0.16 -4.57 4.64
N TYR A 61 0.82 -5.39 5.02
CA TYR A 61 0.91 -5.97 6.35
C TYR A 61 0.86 -4.88 7.44
N LEU A 62 1.72 -3.86 7.36
CA LEU A 62 1.69 -2.76 8.34
C LEU A 62 0.40 -1.94 8.28
N THR A 63 -0.19 -1.77 7.09
CA THR A 63 -1.50 -1.12 6.95
C THR A 63 -2.59 -1.88 7.69
N LEU A 64 -2.60 -3.21 7.59
CA LEU A 64 -3.56 -4.06 8.30
C LEU A 64 -3.33 -4.01 9.81
N LEU A 65 -2.07 -3.93 10.27
CA LEU A 65 -1.77 -3.69 11.68
C LEU A 65 -2.23 -2.32 12.15
N ASP A 66 -2.04 -1.27 11.37
CA ASP A 66 -2.53 0.08 11.66
C ASP A 66 -4.05 0.09 11.80
N VAL A 67 -4.78 -0.62 10.93
CA VAL A 67 -6.23 -0.81 11.06
C VAL A 67 -6.53 -1.59 12.33
N GLY A 68 -5.92 -2.75 12.52
CA GLY A 68 -6.16 -3.62 13.67
C GLY A 68 -5.91 -2.92 15.01
N THR A 69 -4.85 -2.12 15.12
CA THR A 69 -4.49 -1.38 16.35
C THR A 69 -5.38 -0.15 16.59
N ARG A 70 -5.82 0.55 15.53
CA ARG A 70 -6.80 1.65 15.67
C ARG A 70 -8.17 1.16 16.14
N PHE A 71 -8.52 -0.07 15.81
CA PHE A 71 -9.77 -0.71 16.22
C PHE A 71 -9.60 -1.73 17.35
N ALA A 72 -8.39 -1.90 17.87
CA ALA A 72 -8.10 -2.79 18.99
C ALA A 72 -8.61 -2.20 20.30
N THR A 73 -9.06 -3.07 21.20
CA THR A 73 -9.36 -2.68 22.57
C THR A 73 -8.07 -2.27 23.30
N PRO A 74 -8.10 -1.23 24.16
CA PRO A 74 -6.94 -0.85 24.96
C PRO A 74 -6.43 -2.04 25.78
N GLY A 75 -5.17 -2.45 25.57
CA GLY A 75 -4.53 -3.56 26.29
C GLY A 75 -3.97 -4.69 25.41
N SER A 76 -4.35 -4.78 24.13
CA SER A 76 -3.79 -5.79 23.21
C SER A 76 -2.49 -5.30 22.55
N SER A 77 -1.43 -5.14 23.32
CA SER A 77 -0.09 -4.89 22.78
C SER A 77 0.54 -6.21 22.34
N ALA A 78 0.23 -6.69 21.14
CA ALA A 78 1.03 -7.72 20.50
C ALA A 78 2.36 -7.09 20.06
N SER A 79 3.47 -7.52 20.65
CA SER A 79 4.83 -7.18 20.18
C SER A 79 5.04 -7.82 18.81
N LEU A 80 4.62 -7.13 17.75
CA LEU A 80 4.76 -7.60 16.38
C LEU A 80 6.06 -7.07 15.78
N SER A 81 6.89 -7.97 15.26
CA SER A 81 8.07 -7.63 14.50
C SER A 81 7.68 -7.09 13.12
N VAL A 82 7.47 -5.78 13.05
CA VAL A 82 7.23 -5.09 11.78
C VAL A 82 8.54 -5.05 10.99
N PRO A 83 8.56 -5.48 9.71
CA PRO A 83 9.73 -5.28 8.85
C PRO A 83 10.10 -3.79 8.85
N ARG A 84 11.38 -3.45 9.10
CA ARG A 84 11.84 -2.04 9.22
C ARG A 84 11.42 -1.13 8.06
N ARG A 85 11.14 -1.72 6.90
CA ARG A 85 10.90 -1.06 5.62
C ARG A 85 9.42 -1.01 5.23
N ALA A 86 8.56 -1.66 6.01
CA ALA A 86 7.13 -1.57 5.84
C ALA A 86 6.65 -0.16 6.17
N GLN A 87 5.82 0.41 5.30
CA GLN A 87 5.16 1.68 5.56
C GLN A 87 3.66 1.52 5.35
N SER A 88 2.86 2.07 6.26
CA SER A 88 1.40 2.06 6.13
C SER A 88 0.96 2.81 4.88
N LEU A 89 0.03 2.25 4.11
CA LEU A 89 -0.55 2.85 2.91
C LEU A 89 -1.38 4.11 3.23
N PHE A 90 -1.72 4.34 4.50
CA PHE A 90 -2.30 5.59 4.99
C PHE A 90 -1.27 6.70 5.20
N ARG A 91 -0.01 6.47 4.84
CA ARG A 91 1.06 7.47 4.75
C ARG A 91 1.66 7.49 3.35
N THR A 92 2.06 8.66 2.92
CA THR A 92 2.65 8.92 1.60
C THR A 92 4.05 8.26 1.51
N LEU A 93 4.20 7.18 0.74
CA LEU A 93 5.40 6.31 0.70
C LEU A 93 6.65 6.99 0.11
N SER A 94 7.83 7.00 0.73
CA SER A 94 9.01 7.68 0.15
C SER A 94 9.34 7.19 -1.28
N MET A 95 9.64 8.13 -2.19
CA MET A 95 10.12 7.84 -3.56
C MET A 95 11.65 7.82 -3.66
N VAL A 96 12.35 8.47 -2.71
CA VAL A 96 13.80 8.62 -2.71
C VAL A 96 14.47 7.52 -1.89
N ASP A 97 13.87 7.14 -0.76
CA ASP A 97 14.47 6.21 0.21
C ASP A 97 13.92 4.78 0.05
N ARG A 98 13.55 4.39 -1.19
CA ARG A 98 12.82 3.15 -1.44
C ARG A 98 13.23 2.46 -2.75
N PRO A 99 14.50 2.04 -2.89
CA PRO A 99 14.94 1.25 -4.03
C PRO A 99 14.26 -0.13 -4.02
N CYS A 100 14.17 -0.76 -5.20
CA CYS A 100 13.51 -2.06 -5.36
C CYS A 100 14.13 -3.13 -4.45
N SER A 101 15.46 -3.15 -4.31
CA SER A 101 16.20 -4.02 -3.40
C SER A 101 15.77 -3.90 -1.92
N GLU A 102 15.40 -2.71 -1.45
CA GLU A 102 14.93 -2.51 -0.08
C GLU A 102 13.54 -3.12 0.15
N ILE A 103 12.70 -3.15 -0.89
CA ILE A 103 11.30 -3.61 -0.80
C ILE A 103 11.10 -5.05 -1.28
N GLY A 104 12.19 -5.80 -1.46
CA GLY A 104 12.16 -7.21 -1.83
C GLY A 104 11.96 -7.47 -3.33
N ILE A 105 12.19 -6.47 -4.17
CA ILE A 105 12.12 -6.60 -5.63
C ILE A 105 13.56 -6.61 -6.19
N PRO A 106 13.99 -7.66 -6.90
CA PRO A 106 15.28 -7.65 -7.60
C PRO A 106 15.38 -6.49 -8.58
N GLU A 107 16.51 -5.77 -8.60
CA GLU A 107 16.69 -4.56 -9.42
C GLU A 107 16.43 -4.80 -10.92
N ILE A 108 16.80 -5.98 -11.42
CA ILE A 108 16.61 -6.39 -12.83
C ILE A 108 15.14 -6.44 -13.26
N ILE A 109 14.20 -6.57 -12.32
CA ILE A 109 12.75 -6.60 -12.59
C ILE A 109 12.02 -5.41 -11.97
N CYS A 110 12.76 -4.38 -11.56
CA CYS A 110 12.20 -3.21 -10.90
C CYS A 110 11.29 -2.41 -11.87
N PRO A 111 9.99 -2.23 -11.57
CA PRO A 111 9.05 -1.52 -12.45
C PRO A 111 9.45 -0.07 -12.75
N CYS A 112 10.27 0.55 -11.88
CA CYS A 112 10.66 1.95 -11.97
C CYS A 112 11.87 2.22 -12.89
N TYR A 113 12.53 1.19 -13.42
CA TYR A 113 13.73 1.36 -14.27
C TYR A 113 13.46 1.99 -15.66
N GLY A 114 12.19 2.25 -16.00
CA GLY A 114 11.78 2.88 -17.25
C GLY A 114 11.38 4.37 -17.17
N TRP A 115 11.36 4.98 -15.97
CA TRP A 115 11.01 6.41 -15.86
C TRP A 115 12.19 7.27 -16.31
N ARG A 116 12.15 7.75 -17.56
CA ARG A 116 12.96 8.89 -18.00
C ARG A 116 12.07 10.13 -17.94
N PRO A 117 12.45 11.20 -17.22
CA PRO A 117 11.75 12.47 -17.37
C PRO A 117 11.84 12.86 -18.85
N THR A 118 10.70 13.01 -19.52
CA THR A 118 10.70 13.63 -20.84
C THR A 118 11.18 15.06 -20.63
N ARG A 119 12.44 15.34 -20.98
CA ARG A 119 12.87 16.72 -21.21
C ARG A 119 12.06 17.21 -22.40
N TYR A 120 10.97 17.92 -22.12
CA TYR A 120 10.31 18.71 -23.14
C TYR A 120 11.29 19.80 -23.56
N PRO A 121 11.63 19.94 -24.86
CA PRO A 121 12.48 21.02 -25.34
C PRO A 121 11.82 22.39 -25.14
#